data_AF-A0A379GG55-F1
#
_entry.id   AF-A0A379GG55-F1
#
_cell.length_a   1.000
_cell.length_b   1.000
_cell.length_c   1.000
_cell.angle_alpha   90.00
_cell.angle_beta   90.00
_cell.angle_gamma   90.00
#
_symmetry.space_group_name_H-M   'P 1'
#
loop_
_entity.id
_entity.type
_entity.pdbx_description
1 polymer ?
#
loop_
_entity_poly.entity_id
_entity_poly.type
_entity_poly.pdbx_seq_one_letter_code
_entity_poly.pdbx_strand_id
1 'polypeptide(L)'
;MNVIIVGGGMAGATLALALSALNKGNISISLIEAREPDNGHPGFDARAIALAHGTAKRLAQIGLWSVLKPFVTPINHVHVSDRGHCGFVNINAQDYDIDALGYVIELHDAGRQLFAQLKKQPNITLYCPAKVEHVQRHLDNVEVTLDDGTQLSGDLLVAADGTHSPIGHQCHIQWQKTPYHQVAVIANVKNRD
;
A
#
# COMPACT_ATOMS: atom_id res chain seq x y z
N MET A 1 -13.87 11.29 15.98
CA MET A 1 -13.77 10.88 14.57
C MET A 1 -13.33 9.42 14.53
N ASN A 2 -14.10 8.56 13.87
CA ASN A 2 -13.79 7.16 13.62
C ASN A 2 -13.68 6.90 12.11
N VAL A 3 -12.58 6.31 11.66
CA VAL A 3 -12.32 6.04 10.25
C VAL A 3 -12.30 4.53 10.02
N ILE A 4 -13.14 4.05 9.11
CA ILE A 4 -13.13 2.66 8.66
C ILE A 4 -12.32 2.59 7.37
N ILE A 5 -11.31 1.73 7.34
CA ILE A 5 -10.48 1.49 6.15
C ILE A 5 -10.67 0.03 5.75
N VAL A 6 -11.11 -0.20 4.50
CA VAL A 6 -11.30 -1.55 3.96
C VAL A 6 -10.17 -1.88 3.01
N GLY A 7 -9.36 -2.88 3.35
CA GLY A 7 -8.14 -3.27 2.65
C GLY A 7 -6.89 -2.86 3.42
N GLY A 8 -6.20 -3.85 4.00
CA GLY A 8 -4.92 -3.76 4.70
C GLY A 8 -3.69 -4.00 3.82
N GLY A 9 -3.83 -3.93 2.49
CA GLY A 9 -2.70 -3.85 1.58
C GLY A 9 -1.86 -2.58 1.77
N MET A 10 -0.83 -2.38 0.94
CA MET A 10 0.12 -1.25 1.07
C MET A 10 -0.57 0.11 1.29
N ALA A 11 -1.61 0.42 0.50
CA ALA A 11 -2.29 1.69 0.56
C ALA A 11 -3.03 1.89 1.89
N GLY A 12 -3.90 0.95 2.28
CA GLY A 12 -4.71 1.08 3.49
C GLY A 12 -3.89 0.95 4.78
N ALA A 13 -2.91 0.04 4.82
CA ALA A 13 -2.00 -0.07 5.97
C ALA A 13 -1.17 1.21 6.16
N THR A 14 -0.62 1.77 5.08
CA THR A 14 0.13 3.03 5.14
C THR A 14 -0.79 4.18 5.57
N LEU A 15 -2.02 4.25 5.06
CA LEU A 15 -2.99 5.28 5.45
C LEU A 15 -3.33 5.20 6.95
N ALA A 16 -3.65 4.01 7.46
CA ALA A 16 -3.98 3.82 8.87
C ALA A 16 -2.84 4.27 9.79
N LEU A 17 -1.60 3.87 9.46
CA LEU A 17 -0.41 4.27 10.20
C LEU A 17 -0.12 5.77 10.08
N ALA A 18 -0.28 6.36 8.89
CA ALA A 18 -0.11 7.80 8.69
C ALA A 18 -1.13 8.61 9.50
N LEU A 19 -2.41 8.21 9.49
CA LEU A 19 -3.45 8.87 10.27
C LEU A 19 -3.17 8.79 11.77
N SER A 20 -2.75 7.61 12.26
CA SER A 20 -2.34 7.43 13.65
C SER A 20 -1.16 8.34 14.02
N ALA A 21 -0.08 8.33 13.22
CA ALA A 21 1.11 9.13 13.48
C ALA A 21 0.84 10.65 13.44
N LEU A 22 0.16 11.13 12.40
CA LEU A 22 -0.08 12.57 12.18
C LEU A 22 -1.06 13.16 13.21
N ASN A 23 -1.98 12.35 13.73
CA ASN A 23 -2.94 12.77 14.75
C ASN A 23 -2.57 12.33 16.17
N LYS A 24 -1.35 11.78 16.36
CA LYS A 24 -0.86 11.29 17.67
C LYS A 24 -1.82 10.31 18.34
N GLY A 25 -2.49 9.46 17.55
CA GLY A 25 -3.45 8.47 18.03
C GLY A 25 -4.85 8.98 18.38
N ASN A 26 -5.17 10.26 18.14
CA ASN A 26 -6.46 10.84 18.53
C ASN A 26 -7.64 10.43 17.64
N ILE A 27 -7.38 9.76 16.51
CA ILE A 27 -8.42 9.24 15.61
C ILE A 27 -8.50 7.73 15.81
N SER A 28 -9.71 7.23 16.07
CA SER A 28 -9.99 5.80 16.09
C SER A 28 -10.03 5.26 14.66
N ILE A 29 -9.38 4.13 14.42
CA ILE A 29 -9.27 3.54 13.09
C ILE A 29 -9.67 2.06 13.16
N SER A 30 -10.67 1.66 12.38
CA SER A 30 -11.01 0.26 12.14
C SER A 30 -10.45 -0.15 10.79
N LEU A 31 -9.42 -0.98 10.77
CA LEU A 31 -8.82 -1.50 9.53
C LEU A 31 -9.30 -2.93 9.30
N ILE A 32 -9.94 -3.18 8.16
CA ILE A 32 -10.52 -4.47 7.80
C ILE A 32 -9.67 -5.09 6.68
N GLU A 33 -9.18 -6.30 6.89
CA GLU A 33 -8.39 -7.02 5.88
C GLU A 33 -8.79 -8.50 5.85
N ALA A 34 -8.96 -9.01 4.63
CA ALA A 34 -9.43 -10.37 4.39
C ALA A 34 -8.38 -11.44 4.72
N ARG A 35 -7.09 -11.09 4.70
CA ARG A 35 -5.99 -12.05 4.86
C ARG A 35 -4.88 -11.50 5.74
N GLU A 36 -4.45 -12.31 6.71
CA GLU A 36 -3.20 -12.02 7.39
C GLU A 36 -2.02 -12.16 6.41
N PRO A 37 -0.95 -11.36 6.56
CA PRO A 37 0.28 -11.58 5.83
C PRO A 37 0.82 -12.97 6.12
N ASP A 38 1.10 -13.72 5.07
CA ASP A 38 1.75 -15.02 5.20
C ASP A 38 3.16 -14.85 5.79
N ASN A 39 3.58 -15.84 6.58
CA ASN A 39 4.95 -15.95 7.07
C ASN A 39 5.89 -16.55 6.00
N GLY A 40 5.36 -17.25 5.00
CA GLY A 40 6.11 -17.79 3.88
C GLY A 40 6.36 -16.75 2.79
N HIS A 41 7.63 -16.58 2.39
CA HIS A 41 7.95 -15.79 1.22
C HIS A 41 7.39 -16.47 -0.04
N PRO A 42 6.69 -15.77 -0.94
CA PRO A 42 6.09 -16.35 -2.14
C PRO A 42 7.13 -16.76 -3.20
N GLY A 43 8.42 -16.86 -2.83
CA GLY A 43 9.52 -17.13 -3.73
C GLY A 43 9.52 -16.16 -4.91
N PHE A 44 9.56 -16.70 -6.12
CA PHE A 44 9.63 -15.93 -7.36
C PHE A 44 8.35 -15.15 -7.71
N ASP A 45 7.22 -15.43 -7.04
CA ASP A 45 5.96 -14.70 -7.25
C ASP A 45 5.86 -13.43 -6.40
N ALA A 46 6.93 -13.08 -5.67
CA ALA A 46 7.00 -11.84 -4.94
C ALA A 46 6.93 -10.64 -5.90
N ARG A 47 5.87 -9.84 -5.74
CA ARG A 47 5.72 -8.59 -6.48
C ARG A 47 6.59 -7.53 -5.82
N ALA A 48 7.37 -6.80 -6.60
CA ALA A 48 8.13 -5.64 -6.15
C ALA A 48 7.55 -4.34 -6.68
N ILE A 49 7.76 -3.25 -5.94
CA ILE A 49 7.45 -1.89 -6.37
C ILE A 49 8.66 -0.97 -6.21
N ALA A 50 8.75 0.04 -7.06
CA ALA A 50 9.72 1.11 -6.92
C ALA A 50 9.07 2.29 -6.17
N LEU A 51 9.61 2.62 -5.00
CA LEU A 51 9.29 3.82 -4.23
C LEU A 51 10.19 4.96 -4.70
N ALA A 52 9.61 6.05 -5.19
CA ALA A 52 10.38 7.26 -5.50
C ALA A 52 11.04 7.85 -4.24
N HIS A 53 12.15 8.58 -4.40
CA HIS A 53 12.82 9.28 -3.31
C HIS A 53 11.86 10.12 -2.44
N GLY A 54 10.92 10.84 -3.08
CA GLY A 54 9.91 11.62 -2.38
C GLY A 54 8.97 10.78 -1.50
N THR A 55 8.64 9.56 -1.93
CA THR A 55 7.84 8.62 -1.14
C THR A 55 8.60 8.17 0.09
N ALA A 56 9.89 7.82 -0.04
CA ALA A 56 10.74 7.46 1.11
C ALA A 56 10.83 8.62 2.12
N LYS A 57 10.98 9.86 1.66
CA LYS A 57 10.94 11.06 2.52
C LYS A 57 9.62 11.20 3.29
N ARG A 58 8.48 11.02 2.63
CA ARG A 58 7.16 11.09 3.29
C ARG A 58 6.97 9.97 4.31
N LEU A 59 7.39 8.75 3.98
CA LEU A 59 7.37 7.61 4.91
C LEU A 59 8.27 7.87 6.13
N ALA A 60 9.38 8.60 5.97
CA ALA A 60 10.24 8.98 7.09
C ALA A 60 9.57 9.98 8.04
N GLN A 61 8.81 10.94 7.51
CA GLN A 61 8.07 11.93 8.31
C GLN A 61 7.02 11.29 9.23
N ILE A 62 6.48 10.13 8.84
CA ILE A 62 5.52 9.35 9.65
C ILE A 62 6.17 8.16 10.36
N GLY A 63 7.51 8.09 10.41
CA GLY A 63 8.26 7.06 11.15
C GLY A 63 8.26 5.65 10.53
N LEU A 64 7.73 5.47 9.32
CA LEU A 64 7.67 4.16 8.66
C LEU A 64 8.94 3.83 7.88
N TRP A 65 9.72 4.83 7.46
CA TRP A 65 10.91 4.57 6.64
C TRP A 65 11.96 3.72 7.35
N SER A 66 12.21 3.96 8.64
CA SER A 66 13.17 3.17 9.42
C SER A 66 12.80 1.68 9.50
N VAL A 67 11.49 1.38 9.43
CA VAL A 67 10.96 0.01 9.45
C VAL A 67 11.16 -0.68 8.10
N LEU A 68 10.98 0.06 7.01
CA LEU A 68 11.05 -0.48 5.65
C LEU A 68 12.47 -0.52 5.07
N LYS A 69 13.33 0.45 5.44
CA LYS A 69 14.70 0.62 4.92
C LYS A 69 15.56 -0.66 4.93
N PRO A 70 15.49 -1.58 5.90
CA PRO A 70 16.26 -2.82 5.85
C PRO A 70 15.89 -3.77 4.70
N PHE A 71 14.70 -3.60 4.11
CA PHE A 71 14.13 -4.50 3.10
C PHE A 71 14.13 -3.88 1.70
N VAL A 72 14.84 -2.76 1.50
CA VAL A 72 14.85 -2.06 0.22
C VAL A 72 16.21 -2.12 -0.46
N THR A 73 16.17 -2.12 -1.79
CA THR A 73 17.35 -1.96 -2.63
C THR A 73 17.36 -0.55 -3.24
N PRO A 74 18.42 0.26 -3.05
CA PRO A 74 18.48 1.62 -3.58
C PRO A 74 18.64 1.62 -5.11
N ILE A 75 17.97 2.59 -5.75
CA ILE A 75 18.10 2.90 -7.17
C ILE A 75 19.04 4.11 -7.30
N ASN A 76 20.32 3.86 -7.56
CA ASN A 76 21.33 4.93 -7.66
C ASN A 76 21.46 5.51 -9.07
N HIS A 77 21.06 4.72 -10.07
CA HIS A 77 21.17 5.06 -11.48
C HIS A 77 19.97 4.51 -12.24
N VAL A 78 19.40 5.33 -13.13
CA VAL A 78 18.37 4.92 -14.08
C VAL A 78 18.89 5.19 -15.48
N HIS A 79 18.92 4.13 -16.29
CA HIS A 79 19.22 4.19 -17.71
C HIS A 79 17.93 4.01 -18.52
N VAL A 80 17.65 4.96 -19.41
CA VAL A 80 16.49 4.90 -20.31
C VAL A 80 16.99 4.90 -21.75
N SER A 81 16.62 3.87 -22.50
CA SER A 81 16.95 3.69 -23.93
C SER A 81 15.76 3.08 -24.66
N ASP A 82 15.65 3.32 -25.96
CA ASP A 82 14.64 2.72 -26.81
C ASP A 82 15.28 1.91 -27.95
N ARG A 83 14.76 0.70 -28.18
CA ARG A 83 15.35 -0.25 -29.12
C ARG A 83 15.14 0.26 -30.55
N GLY A 84 16.24 0.47 -31.27
CA GLY A 84 16.23 0.94 -32.66
C GLY A 84 16.32 2.46 -32.79
N HIS A 85 16.42 3.20 -31.68
CA HIS A 85 16.59 4.65 -31.67
C HIS A 85 17.99 5.03 -31.15
N CYS A 86 18.59 6.07 -31.73
CA CYS A 86 19.81 6.65 -31.20
C CYS A 86 19.47 7.63 -30.06
N GLY A 87 20.15 7.48 -28.93
CA GLY A 87 19.96 8.31 -27.75
C GLY A 87 19.59 7.50 -26.52
N PHE A 88 20.08 7.97 -25.37
CA PHE A 88 19.76 7.42 -24.06
C PHE A 88 19.80 8.55 -23.04
N VAL A 89 19.11 8.33 -21.92
CA VAL A 89 19.15 9.21 -20.76
C VAL A 89 19.75 8.43 -19.60
N ASN A 90 20.75 9.02 -18.95
CA ASN A 90 21.26 8.57 -17.67
C ASN A 90 20.85 9.56 -16.60
N ILE A 91 20.29 9.05 -15.51
CA ILE A 91 19.93 9.82 -14.34
C ILE A 91 20.69 9.20 -13.18
N ASN A 92 21.60 9.95 -12.54
CA ASN A 92 22.30 9.49 -11.36
C ASN A 92 21.80 10.21 -10.11
N ALA A 93 21.74 9.52 -8.99
CA ALA A 93 21.36 10.13 -7.71
C ALA A 93 22.28 11.30 -7.31
N GLN A 94 23.58 11.16 -7.60
CA GLN A 94 24.60 12.15 -7.30
C GLN A 94 24.43 13.47 -8.04
N ASP A 95 23.81 13.46 -9.24
CA ASP A 95 23.54 14.67 -10.02
C ASP A 95 22.52 15.60 -9.31
N TYR A 96 21.82 15.09 -8.30
CA TYR A 96 20.80 15.80 -7.51
C TYR A 96 21.12 15.88 -6.02
N ASP A 97 22.36 15.56 -5.61
CA ASP A 97 22.78 15.53 -4.20
C ASP A 97 21.87 14.68 -3.29
N ILE A 98 21.41 13.53 -3.78
CA ILE A 98 20.61 12.57 -3.01
C ILE A 98 21.27 11.18 -2.99
N ASP A 99 21.01 10.42 -1.92
CA ASP A 99 21.58 9.08 -1.74
C ASP A 99 21.08 8.06 -2.78
N ALA A 100 19.81 8.18 -3.19
CA ALA A 100 19.17 7.32 -4.19
C ALA A 100 17.99 8.03 -4.84
N LEU A 101 17.74 7.73 -6.12
CA LEU A 101 16.60 8.21 -6.91
C LEU A 101 15.27 7.59 -6.43
N GLY A 102 15.37 6.41 -5.84
CA GLY A 102 14.26 5.65 -5.31
C GLY A 102 14.75 4.34 -4.70
N TYR A 103 13.81 3.48 -4.34
CA TYR A 103 14.09 2.23 -3.66
C TYR A 103 13.13 1.15 -4.13
N VAL A 104 13.63 -0.04 -4.45
CA VAL A 104 12.80 -1.20 -4.76
C VAL A 104 12.53 -1.96 -3.47
N ILE A 105 11.27 -2.33 -3.23
CA ILE A 105 10.86 -3.15 -2.10
C ILE A 105 9.90 -4.23 -2.57
N GLU A 106 10.01 -5.44 -2.01
CA GLU A 106 9.03 -6.50 -2.23
C GLU A 106 7.78 -6.26 -1.38
N LEU A 107 6.61 -6.40 -2.00
CA LEU A 107 5.32 -6.18 -1.34
C LEU A 107 5.08 -7.15 -0.18
N HIS A 108 5.67 -8.35 -0.25
CA HIS A 108 5.59 -9.31 0.84
C HIS A 108 6.26 -8.78 2.11
N ASP A 109 7.53 -8.35 2.02
CA ASP A 109 8.27 -7.80 3.15
C ASP A 109 7.63 -6.50 3.65
N ALA A 110 7.26 -5.60 2.74
CA ALA A 110 6.58 -4.37 3.08
C ALA A 110 5.26 -4.64 3.84
N GLY A 111 4.44 -5.56 3.34
CA GLY A 111 3.17 -5.95 3.95
C GLY A 111 3.36 -6.48 5.37
N ARG A 112 4.30 -7.42 5.56
CA ARG A 112 4.62 -7.98 6.90
C ARG A 112 5.04 -6.90 7.88
N GLN A 113 5.93 -6.01 7.47
CA GLN A 113 6.40 -4.93 8.33
C GLN A 113 5.29 -3.94 8.69
N LEU A 114 4.46 -3.53 7.73
CA LEU A 114 3.35 -2.62 7.98
C LEU A 114 2.32 -3.26 8.91
N PHE A 115 1.97 -4.54 8.72
CA PHE A 115 1.06 -5.27 9.63
C PHE A 115 1.59 -5.37 11.06
N ALA A 116 2.89 -5.60 11.22
CA ALA A 116 3.53 -5.60 12.53
C ALA A 116 3.46 -4.23 13.21
N GLN A 117 3.49 -3.13 12.44
CA GLN A 117 3.29 -1.78 12.99
C GLN A 117 1.83 -1.51 13.33
N LEU A 118 0.88 -1.97 12.50
CA LEU A 118 -0.55 -1.82 12.76
C LEU A 118 -0.95 -2.44 14.11
N LYS A 119 -0.49 -3.67 14.40
CA LYS A 119 -0.75 -4.38 15.66
C LYS A 119 -0.19 -3.67 16.91
N LYS A 120 0.73 -2.70 16.75
CA LYS A 120 1.34 -1.94 17.86
C LYS A 120 0.61 -0.64 18.17
N GLN A 121 -0.28 -0.16 17.29
CA GLN A 121 -0.96 1.11 17.50
C GLN A 121 -2.24 0.92 18.30
N PRO A 122 -2.38 1.55 19.48
CA PRO A 122 -3.54 1.35 20.35
C PRO A 122 -4.83 1.93 19.78
N ASN A 123 -4.74 2.91 18.89
CA ASN A 123 -5.89 3.55 18.25
C ASN A 123 -6.32 2.87 16.94
N ILE A 124 -5.66 1.78 16.55
CA ILE A 124 -6.00 1.00 15.36
C ILE A 124 -6.54 -0.36 15.81
N THR A 125 -7.81 -0.61 15.53
CA THR A 125 -8.41 -1.94 15.66
C THR A 125 -8.32 -2.66 14.31
N LEU A 126 -7.55 -3.73 14.27
CA LEU A 126 -7.35 -4.55 13.07
C LEU A 126 -8.33 -5.74 13.08
N TYR A 127 -9.26 -5.74 12.14
CA TYR A 127 -10.18 -6.84 11.86
C TYR A 127 -9.57 -7.69 10.75
N CYS A 128 -8.88 -8.76 11.15
CA CYS A 128 -8.20 -9.65 10.22
C CYS A 128 -8.09 -11.08 10.81
N PRO A 129 -8.51 -12.12 10.08
CA PRO A 129 -9.20 -12.06 8.80
C PRO A 129 -10.64 -11.54 8.94
N ALA A 130 -11.06 -10.61 8.09
CA ALA A 130 -12.44 -10.16 7.99
C ALA A 130 -12.72 -9.57 6.60
N LYS A 131 -13.94 -9.74 6.11
CA LYS A 131 -14.42 -9.13 4.87
C LYS A 131 -15.63 -8.26 5.14
N VAL A 132 -15.80 -7.23 4.32
CA VAL A 132 -17.04 -6.44 4.32
C VAL A 132 -18.03 -7.10 3.38
N GLU A 133 -19.23 -7.38 3.90
CA GLU A 133 -20.35 -7.88 3.10
C GLU A 133 -21.24 -6.73 2.64
N HIS A 134 -21.56 -5.81 3.53
CA HIS A 134 -22.50 -4.72 3.26
C HIS A 134 -21.99 -3.38 3.78
N VAL A 135 -22.22 -2.33 2.99
CA VAL A 135 -21.97 -0.94 3.34
C VAL A 135 -23.26 -0.16 3.22
N GLN A 136 -23.66 0.49 4.32
CA GLN A 136 -24.79 1.40 4.35
C GLN A 136 -24.30 2.81 4.66
N ARG A 137 -24.64 3.77 3.78
CA ARG A 137 -24.28 5.18 3.95
C ARG A 137 -25.47 5.94 4.48
N HIS A 138 -25.25 6.73 5.52
CA HIS A 138 -26.21 7.67 6.06
C HIS A 138 -25.70 9.11 5.85
N LEU A 139 -26.48 10.09 6.29
CA LEU A 139 -26.10 11.50 6.15
C LEU A 139 -24.87 11.83 6.99
N ASP A 140 -24.80 11.28 8.21
CA ASP A 140 -23.80 11.67 9.21
C ASP A 140 -22.76 10.57 9.49
N ASN A 141 -22.98 9.34 9.01
CA ASN A 141 -22.10 8.21 9.27
C ASN A 141 -22.17 7.13 8.16
N VAL A 142 -21.34 6.11 8.31
CA VAL A 142 -21.33 4.90 7.50
C VAL A 142 -21.33 3.67 8.40
N GLU A 143 -22.17 2.71 8.06
CA GLU A 143 -22.26 1.41 8.71
C GLU A 143 -21.69 0.33 7.79
N VAL A 144 -20.91 -0.56 8.37
CA VAL A 144 -20.21 -1.64 7.67
C VAL A 144 -20.52 -2.95 8.39
N THR A 145 -21.05 -3.92 7.66
CA THR A 145 -21.29 -5.27 8.16
C THR A 145 -20.21 -6.21 7.66
N LEU A 146 -19.56 -6.91 8.59
CA LEU A 146 -18.53 -7.90 8.30
C LEU A 146 -19.14 -9.29 8.02
N ASP A 147 -18.34 -10.20 7.50
CA ASP A 147 -18.72 -11.58 7.14
C ASP A 147 -19.05 -12.50 8.33
N ASP A 148 -18.71 -12.08 9.54
CA ASP A 148 -19.14 -12.73 10.79
C ASP A 148 -20.42 -12.10 11.39
N GLY A 149 -21.00 -11.11 10.72
CA GLY A 149 -22.17 -10.35 11.19
C GLY A 149 -21.84 -9.18 12.12
N THR A 150 -20.57 -8.96 12.47
CA THR A 150 -20.14 -7.79 13.23
C THR A 150 -20.50 -6.51 12.49
N GLN A 151 -21.07 -5.53 13.20
CA GLN A 151 -21.40 -4.22 12.65
C GLN A 151 -20.47 -3.15 13.20
N LEU A 152 -19.92 -2.34 12.31
CA LEU A 152 -19.05 -1.22 12.62
C LEU A 152 -19.71 0.06 12.13
N SER A 153 -19.62 1.13 12.91
CA SER A 153 -20.07 2.46 12.52
C SER A 153 -18.89 3.44 12.56
N GLY A 154 -18.78 4.30 11.54
CA GLY A 154 -17.72 5.29 11.43
C GLY A 154 -18.20 6.58 10.79
N ASP A 155 -17.40 7.63 10.90
CA ASP A 155 -17.68 8.93 10.29
C ASP A 155 -17.19 8.98 8.82
N LEU A 156 -16.22 8.12 8.48
CA LEU A 156 -15.61 8.04 7.16
C LEU A 156 -15.27 6.59 6.81
N LEU A 157 -15.63 6.18 5.59
CA LEU A 157 -15.19 4.94 4.98
C LEU A 157 -14.15 5.23 3.89
N VAL A 158 -13.02 4.54 3.94
CA VAL A 158 -12.01 4.55 2.89
C VAL A 158 -11.96 3.17 2.23
N ALA A 159 -12.32 3.12 0.95
CA ALA A 159 -12.18 1.94 0.11
C ALA A 159 -10.73 1.81 -0.40
N ALA A 160 -9.94 0.94 0.22
CA ALA A 160 -8.56 0.62 -0.13
C ALA A 160 -8.38 -0.87 -0.53
N ASP A 161 -9.45 -1.46 -1.07
CA ASP A 161 -9.67 -2.88 -1.34
C ASP A 161 -9.28 -3.31 -2.79
N GLY A 162 -8.53 -2.46 -3.50
CA GLY A 162 -7.87 -2.80 -4.77
C GLY A 162 -8.63 -2.41 -6.04
N THR A 163 -8.12 -2.86 -7.20
CA THR A 163 -8.48 -2.36 -8.54
C THR A 163 -9.96 -2.52 -8.93
N HIS A 164 -10.64 -3.54 -8.39
CA HIS A 164 -12.06 -3.80 -8.66
C HIS A 164 -12.87 -3.71 -7.37
N SER A 165 -12.61 -2.67 -6.58
CA SER A 165 -13.20 -2.39 -5.27
C SER A 165 -14.70 -2.76 -5.20
N PRO A 166 -15.05 -3.87 -4.53
CA PRO A 166 -16.45 -4.19 -4.24
C PRO A 166 -17.13 -3.07 -3.46
N ILE A 167 -16.39 -2.39 -2.57
CA ILE A 167 -16.90 -1.27 -1.76
C ILE A 167 -17.26 -0.07 -2.64
N GLY A 168 -16.40 0.26 -3.61
CA GLY A 168 -16.68 1.29 -4.59
C GLY A 168 -17.96 1.02 -5.36
N HIS A 169 -18.17 -0.24 -5.78
CA HIS A 169 -19.40 -0.64 -6.46
C HIS A 169 -20.65 -0.51 -5.58
N GLN A 170 -20.60 -0.96 -4.32
CA GLN A 170 -21.70 -0.77 -3.35
C GLN A 170 -22.00 0.72 -3.10
N CYS A 171 -20.99 1.57 -3.20
CA CYS A 171 -21.12 3.02 -3.09
C CYS A 171 -21.56 3.71 -4.40
N HIS A 172 -21.89 2.95 -5.45
CA HIS A 172 -22.24 3.43 -6.79
C HIS A 172 -21.13 4.26 -7.48
N ILE A 173 -19.86 3.98 -7.15
CA ILE A 173 -18.72 4.57 -7.83
C ILE A 173 -18.44 3.78 -9.10
N GLN A 174 -18.48 4.46 -10.25
CA GLN A 174 -18.19 3.87 -11.54
C GLN A 174 -16.69 3.97 -11.84
N TRP A 175 -16.13 2.87 -12.36
CA TRP A 175 -14.74 2.83 -12.83
C TRP A 175 -14.71 2.89 -14.36
N GLN A 176 -13.65 3.49 -14.89
CA GLN A 176 -13.41 3.56 -16.33
C GLN A 176 -12.17 2.73 -16.69
N LYS A 177 -12.23 2.05 -17.84
CA LYS A 177 -11.13 1.24 -18.36
C LYS A 177 -10.73 1.72 -19.73
N THR A 178 -9.43 1.97 -19.91
CA THR A 178 -8.85 2.10 -21.24
C THR A 178 -7.82 0.98 -21.41
N PRO A 179 -8.03 0.01 -22.33
CA PRO A 179 -7.07 -1.05 -22.56
C PRO A 179 -5.78 -0.49 -23.19
N TYR A 180 -4.62 -0.85 -22.63
CA TYR A 180 -3.32 -0.47 -23.20
C TYR A 180 -2.92 -1.33 -24.41
N HIS A 181 -3.67 -2.42 -24.67
CA HIS A 181 -3.36 -3.39 -25.73
C HIS A 181 -1.92 -3.93 -25.66
N GLN A 182 -1.37 -3.99 -24.45
CA GLN A 182 -0.02 -4.43 -24.13
C GLN A 182 -0.07 -5.40 -22.96
N VAL A 183 0.89 -6.33 -22.91
CA VAL A 183 1.07 -7.27 -21.81
C VAL A 183 2.49 -7.09 -21.28
N ALA A 184 2.62 -6.92 -19.97
CA ALA A 184 3.90 -6.94 -19.28
C ALA A 184 4.16 -8.35 -18.73
N VAL A 185 5.33 -8.90 -19.04
CA VAL A 185 5.81 -10.17 -18.45
C VAL A 185 6.83 -9.82 -17.39
N ILE A 186 6.68 -10.39 -16.20
CA ILE A 186 7.57 -10.17 -15.06
C ILE A 186 8.30 -11.48 -14.77
N ALA A 187 9.61 -11.39 -14.58
CA ALA A 187 10.44 -12.52 -14.20
C ALA A 187 11.63 -12.03 -13.36
N ASN A 188 12.06 -12.87 -12.42
CA ASN A 188 13.32 -12.67 -11.72
C ASN A 188 14.46 -13.23 -12.56
N VAL A 189 15.41 -12.37 -12.92
CA VAL A 189 16.58 -12.74 -13.71
C VAL A 189 17.83 -12.64 -12.85
N LYS A 190 18.66 -13.68 -12.91
CA LYS A 190 19.97 -13.69 -12.27
C LYS A 190 21.03 -13.68 -13.37
N ASN A 191 21.98 -12.76 -13.28
CA ASN A 191 23.15 -12.79 -14.15
C ASN A 191 23.97 -14.04 -13.86
N ARG A 192 24.60 -14.61 -14.88
CA ARG A 192 25.61 -15.66 -14.69
C ARG A 192 26.88 -15.02 -14.16
N ASP A 193 26.94 -14.89 -12.84
CA ASP A 193 28.19 -14.83 -12.09
C ASP A 193 28.38 -16.18 -11.37
#